data_AF-A0A7W5V9H5-F1
#
_entry.id   AF-A0A7W5V9H5-F1
#
_cell.length_a   1.000
_cell.length_b   1.000
_cell.length_c   1.000
_cell.angle_alpha   90.00
_cell.angle_beta   90.00
_cell.angle_gamma   90.00
#
_symmetry.space_group_name_H-M   'P 1'
#
loop_
_entity.id
_entity.type
_entity.pdbx_description
1 polymer ?
#
loop_
_entity_poly.entity_id
_entity_poly.type
_entity_poly.pdbx_seq_one_letter_code
_entity_poly.pdbx_strand_id
1 'polypeptide(L)'
;MAKFMDVHHGMMGITDEQLRQAHDADLAIQSEEGVAFEHAWADPEQGVVYCLSEAPDAEAVQRIHQRAGHPADEIHKVPLTV
;
A
#
# COMPACT_ATOMS: atom_id res chain seq x y z
N MET A 1 3.43 15.80 4.63
CA MET A 1 3.81 14.51 5.24
C MET A 1 4.92 13.90 4.38
N ALA A 2 5.34 12.64 4.56
CA ALA A 2 6.35 12.01 3.71
C ALA A 2 5.71 11.02 2.74
N LYS A 3 6.29 10.83 1.55
CA LYS A 3 5.86 9.80 0.60
C LYS A 3 6.53 8.47 0.91
N PHE A 4 5.77 7.39 0.79
CA PHE A 4 6.22 6.02 0.98
C PHE A 4 5.80 5.17 -0.21
N MET A 5 6.70 4.30 -0.64
CA MET A 5 6.43 3.22 -1.58
C MET A 5 6.49 1.92 -0.78
N ASP A 6 5.40 1.18 -0.74
CA ASP A 6 5.35 -0.14 -0.15
C ASP A 6 5.17 -1.23 -1.21
N VAL A 7 5.62 -2.44 -0.87
CA VAL A 7 5.64 -3.60 -1.77
C VAL A 7 5.03 -4.81 -1.06
N HIS A 8 4.11 -5.48 -1.75
CA HIS A 8 3.56 -6.78 -1.35
C HIS A 8 4.00 -7.84 -2.37
N HIS A 9 4.51 -8.96 -1.88
CA HIS A 9 4.95 -10.10 -2.66
C HIS A 9 3.99 -11.28 -2.51
N GLY A 10 4.12 -12.28 -3.39
CA GLY A 10 3.34 -13.52 -3.31
C GLY A 10 1.90 -13.37 -3.79
N MET A 11 1.58 -12.29 -4.50
CA MET A 11 0.24 -11.96 -5.01
C MET A 11 0.02 -12.46 -6.44
N MET A 12 0.58 -13.63 -6.79
CA MET A 12 0.55 -14.16 -8.16
C MET A 12 -0.90 -14.42 -8.60
N GLY A 13 -1.26 -13.91 -9.77
CA GLY A 13 -2.61 -14.00 -10.33
C GLY A 13 -3.64 -13.05 -9.71
N ILE A 14 -3.21 -12.04 -8.94
CA ILE A 14 -4.12 -11.01 -8.40
C ILE A 14 -4.96 -10.39 -9.54
N THR A 15 -6.26 -10.32 -9.32
CA THR A 15 -7.19 -9.72 -10.28
C THR A 15 -7.39 -8.23 -10.03
N ASP A 16 -7.91 -7.51 -11.03
CA ASP A 16 -8.31 -6.09 -10.87
C ASP A 16 -9.31 -5.91 -9.70
N GLU A 17 -10.27 -6.83 -9.57
CA GLU A 17 -11.25 -6.80 -8.48
C GLU A 17 -10.59 -6.98 -7.11
N GLN A 18 -9.65 -7.92 -6.99
CA GLN A 18 -8.93 -8.17 -5.74
C GLN A 18 -8.03 -6.99 -5.36
N LEU A 19 -7.32 -6.40 -6.33
CA LEU A 19 -6.51 -5.21 -6.11
C LEU A 19 -7.37 -4.03 -5.63
N ARG A 20 -8.53 -3.80 -6.30
CA ARG A 20 -9.47 -2.77 -5.90
C ARG A 20 -10.03 -3.00 -4.50
N GLN A 21 -10.41 -4.23 -4.17
CA GLN A 21 -10.93 -4.56 -2.84
C GLN A 21 -9.88 -4.34 -1.74
N ALA A 22 -8.63 -4.74 -1.96
CA ALA A 22 -7.54 -4.50 -1.02
C ALA A 22 -7.29 -2.99 -0.83
N HIS A 23 -7.21 -2.24 -1.93
CA HIS A 23 -7.01 -0.79 -1.87
C HIS A 23 -8.18 -0.05 -1.19
N ASP A 24 -9.43 -0.43 -1.49
CA ASP A 24 -10.61 0.14 -0.85
C ASP A 24 -10.65 -0.15 0.67
N ALA A 25 -10.11 -1.30 1.11
CA ALA A 25 -9.97 -1.62 2.52
C ALA A 25 -8.96 -0.71 3.23
N ASP A 26 -7.84 -0.37 2.58
CA ASP A 26 -6.89 0.63 3.12
C ASP A 26 -7.54 2.01 3.21
N LEU A 27 -8.20 2.45 2.13
CA LEU A 27 -8.85 3.76 2.06
C LEU A 27 -9.93 3.96 3.13
N ALA A 28 -10.62 2.88 3.52
CA ALA A 28 -11.67 2.92 4.53
C ALA A 28 -11.15 3.31 5.93
N ILE A 29 -9.89 3.03 6.25
CA ILE A 29 -9.31 3.23 7.59
C ILE A 29 -8.08 4.17 7.61
N GLN A 30 -7.57 4.58 6.45
CA GLN A 30 -6.33 5.36 6.31
C GLN A 30 -6.26 6.62 7.20
N SER A 31 -7.38 7.30 7.40
CA SER A 31 -7.45 8.56 8.15
C SER A 31 -7.18 8.38 9.64
N GLU A 32 -7.34 7.17 10.18
CA GLU A 32 -7.10 6.85 11.58
C GLU A 32 -5.61 6.91 11.96
N GLU A 33 -4.72 6.72 10.99
CA GLU A 33 -3.25 6.81 11.16
C GLU A 33 -2.66 8.03 10.44
N GLY A 34 -3.51 8.92 9.90
CA GLY A 34 -3.07 10.07 9.11
C GLY A 34 -2.40 9.69 7.79
N VAL A 35 -2.76 8.53 7.22
CA VAL A 35 -2.26 8.04 5.93
C VAL A 35 -3.20 8.48 4.81
N ALA A 36 -2.64 8.74 3.64
CA ALA A 36 -3.34 8.92 2.38
C ALA A 36 -2.76 7.97 1.33
N PHE A 37 -3.47 6.89 0.99
CA PHE A 37 -3.09 6.01 -0.11
C PHE A 37 -3.51 6.65 -1.44
N GLU A 38 -2.58 6.79 -2.37
CA GLU A 38 -2.78 7.56 -3.61
C GLU A 38 -3.03 6.66 -4.80
N HIS A 39 -2.18 5.64 -4.98
CA HIS A 39 -2.20 4.76 -6.13
C HIS A 39 -1.69 3.38 -5.74
N ALA A 40 -2.24 2.36 -6.39
CA ALA A 40 -1.74 1.00 -6.35
C ALA A 40 -1.56 0.47 -7.77
N TRP A 41 -0.47 -0.26 -8.00
CA TRP A 41 -0.17 -0.97 -9.24
C TRP A 41 0.11 -2.43 -8.92
N ALA A 42 -0.36 -3.35 -9.75
CA ALA A 42 -0.07 -4.77 -9.61
C ALA A 42 0.58 -5.34 -10.87
N ASP A 43 1.51 -6.26 -10.65
CA ASP A 43 2.02 -7.21 -11.63
C ASP A 43 1.50 -8.60 -11.25
N PRO A 44 0.41 -9.09 -11.87
CA PRO A 44 -0.15 -10.40 -11.56
C PRO A 44 0.75 -11.57 -12.00
N GLU A 45 1.63 -11.38 -12.98
CA GLU A 45 2.51 -12.45 -13.46
C GLU A 45 3.65 -12.69 -12.47
N GLN A 46 4.25 -11.63 -11.95
CA GLN A 46 5.31 -11.71 -10.93
C GLN A 46 4.74 -11.82 -9.50
N GLY A 47 3.47 -11.46 -9.30
CA GLY A 47 2.82 -11.46 -8.00
C GLY A 47 3.30 -10.36 -7.08
N VAL A 48 3.46 -9.15 -7.63
CA VAL A 48 3.95 -7.97 -6.91
C VAL A 48 2.92 -6.86 -6.95
N VAL A 49 2.66 -6.21 -5.82
CA VAL A 49 1.84 -4.99 -5.72
C VAL A 49 2.69 -3.86 -5.16
N TYR A 50 2.56 -2.69 -5.76
CA TYR A 50 3.21 -1.45 -5.34
C TYR A 50 2.14 -0.45 -4.91
N CYS A 51 2.24 0.12 -3.71
CA CYS A 51 1.37 1.21 -3.28
C CYS A 51 2.18 2.47 -2.97
N LEU A 52 1.68 3.61 -3.47
CA LEU A 52 2.19 4.94 -3.13
C LEU A 52 1.26 5.57 -2.10
N SER A 53 1.82 6.05 -0.99
CA SER A 53 1.09 6.75 0.05
C SER A 53 1.83 7.98 0.56
N GLU A 54 1.07 8.90 1.16
CA GLU A 54 1.59 9.98 1.99
C GLU A 54 1.21 9.73 3.47
N ALA A 55 2.18 9.75 4.38
CA ALA A 55 1.99 9.37 5.79
C ALA A 55 2.93 10.10 6.76
N PRO A 56 2.67 10.12 8.07
CA PRO A 56 3.59 10.66 9.07
C PRO A 56 4.91 9.85 9.16
N ASP A 57 4.82 8.52 9.11
CA ASP A 57 5.95 7.59 9.12
C ASP A 57 5.58 6.26 8.44
N ALA A 58 6.56 5.37 8.25
CA ALA A 58 6.35 4.07 7.63
C ALA A 58 5.51 3.12 8.50
N GLU A 59 5.56 3.27 9.84
CA GLU A 59 4.81 2.41 10.75
C GLU A 59 3.30 2.70 10.65
N ALA A 60 2.90 3.96 10.42
CA ALA A 60 1.52 4.34 10.16
C ALA A 60 0.96 3.63 8.91
N VAL A 61 1.73 3.60 7.82
CA VAL A 61 1.38 2.84 6.60
C VAL A 61 1.25 1.35 6.93
N GLN A 62 2.23 0.77 7.62
CA GLN A 62 2.21 -0.64 8.01
C GLN A 62 1.00 -0.99 8.88
N ARG A 63 0.63 -0.13 9.85
CA ARG A 63 -0.52 -0.36 10.74
C ARG A 63 -1.83 -0.40 9.97
N ILE A 64 -2.01 0.46 8.96
CA ILE A 64 -3.20 0.38 8.08
C ILE A 64 -3.21 -0.94 7.32
N HIS A 65 -2.14 -1.27 6.61
CA HIS A 65 -2.03 -2.53 5.85
C HIS A 65 -2.28 -3.77 6.71
N GLN A 66 -1.71 -3.80 7.93
CA GLN A 66 -1.95 -4.89 8.90
C GLN A 66 -3.42 -5.01 9.30
N ARG A 67 -4.09 -3.88 9.54
CA ARG A 67 -5.50 -3.84 9.95
C ARG A 67 -6.46 -4.13 8.79
N ALA A 68 -6.07 -3.80 7.56
CA ALA A 68 -6.80 -4.09 6.35
C ALA A 68 -6.65 -5.57 5.91
N GLY A 69 -5.66 -6.28 6.46
CA GLY A 69 -5.49 -7.73 6.30
C GLY A 69 -4.38 -8.15 5.34
N HIS A 70 -3.61 -7.19 4.84
CA HIS A 70 -2.53 -7.41 3.86
C HIS A 70 -1.30 -6.58 4.26
N PRO A 71 -0.53 -6.99 5.29
CA PRO A 71 0.72 -6.29 5.64
C PRO A 71 1.65 -6.20 4.42
N ALA A 72 2.28 -5.04 4.23
CA ALA A 72 3.36 -4.90 3.25
C ALA A 72 4.61 -5.67 3.70
N ASP A 73 5.35 -6.22 2.74
CA ASP A 73 6.62 -6.91 2.97
C ASP A 73 7.79 -5.92 3.03
N GLU A 74 7.67 -4.81 2.30
CA GLU A 74 8.64 -3.72 2.30
C GLU A 74 7.93 -2.37 2.36
N ILE A 75 8.51 -1.40 3.07
CA ILE A 75 8.07 0.00 3.07
C ILE A 75 9.30 0.90 3.01
N HIS A 76 9.37 1.75 1.97
CA HIS A 76 10.48 2.66 1.74
C HIS A 76 10.00 4.10 1.71
N LYS A 77 10.64 4.98 2.48
CA LYS A 77 10.44 6.42 2.32
C LYS A 77 11.05 6.87 0.99
N VAL A 78 10.27 7.54 0.15
CA VAL A 78 10.67 8.01 -1.18
C VAL A 78 10.68 9.54 -1.25
N PRO A 79 11.70 10.23 -0.69
CA PRO A 79 11.69 11.68 -0.54
C PRO A 79 12.00 12.46 -1.83
N LEU A 80 12.46 11.79 -2.88
CA LEU A 80 12.82 12.39 -4.17
C LEU A 80 11.86 11.87 -5.24
N THR A 81 11.29 12.78 -6.04
CA THR A 81 10.37 12.49 -7.13
C THR A 81 10.65 13.42 -8.31
N VAL A 82 10.29 13.00 -9.51
CA VAL A 82 10.35 13.80 -10.74
C VAL A 82 8.97 13.94 -11.37
#